data_AF-A0A5J4ZZ05-F1
#
_entry.id   AF-A0A5J4ZZ05-F1
#
_cell.length_a   1.000
_cell.length_b   1.000
_cell.length_c   1.000
_cell.angle_alpha   90.00
_cell.angle_beta   90.00
_cell.angle_gamma   90.00
#
_symmetry.space_group_name_H-M   'P 1'
#
loop_
_entity.id
_entity.type
_entity.pdbx_description
1 polymer ?
#
loop_
_entity_poly.entity_id
_entity_poly.type
_entity_poly.pdbx_seq_one_letter_code
_entity_poly.pdbx_strand_id
1 'polypeptide(L)'
;MPNVEMICLRKAVRLALEKEEEGETSGEGSSVAATAVDRWPDLNLLDRDELLWEWSAHGCAVGLQGQSCKKWVFNVRQYGAIADGKTDNTQAFLKAWSEACQWRGRRSVFVPLGIYFLGSFIVEGPCKGSMEFLIRGILVAPTDPKQFFTDHWISFRYMDRLRISGGGELDGKGASAWPYNDCQTGSCPPLPATIRFDFVNNLEIHRISSLNSKHVHFNIFSCNHVNISDVRILAPGYSPNTDGIHISHSSDVKISFTNISTGDDCISLGPGNQNINISQISCGPGHGISVGSLGRSDQIQKVTGLTVNNCTFTNTLNGVRIKTWAATPNDAGGFASEFAFENIIVNNVSNPIIIDQQYCPYPPCSQEPSRIQISNVTFSNIQGTTDSKEAVKLVCSQSKPCQNIVLQNIDLTYIGGKEAATSSCSNANGPLCHDDERSALLQFKQSFSIDRNASGDPSAYSKVASWKLQGESNDCCLWDGVECDDGTGHWPNPTGNLYANPVDLPGSVLQSIEAPKA
;
A
#
# COMPACT_ATOMS: atom_id res chain seq x y z
N MET A 1 -29.13 -4.51 -30.37
CA MET A 1 -30.37 -3.95 -30.94
C MET A 1 -30.01 -2.97 -32.06
N PRO A 2 -30.80 -2.84 -33.13
CA PRO A 2 -30.62 -1.76 -34.09
C PRO A 2 -30.86 -0.42 -33.37
N ASN A 3 -30.02 0.58 -33.65
CA ASN A 3 -30.02 1.91 -33.01
C ASN A 3 -31.41 2.57 -32.85
N VAL A 4 -32.35 2.25 -33.74
CA VAL A 4 -33.69 2.84 -33.77
C VAL A 4 -34.56 2.36 -32.60
N GLU A 5 -34.50 1.09 -32.22
CA GLU A 5 -35.32 0.54 -31.12
C GLU A 5 -34.90 1.11 -29.76
N MET A 6 -33.59 1.26 -29.54
CA MET A 6 -33.04 1.91 -28.34
C MET A 6 -33.40 3.40 -28.25
N ILE A 7 -33.42 4.11 -29.38
CA ILE A 7 -33.87 5.52 -29.44
C ILE A 7 -35.36 5.62 -29.12
N CYS A 8 -36.18 4.72 -29.64
CA CYS A 8 -37.61 4.64 -29.32
C CYS A 8 -37.84 4.32 -27.85
N LEU A 9 -37.05 3.41 -27.27
CA LEU A 9 -37.14 3.04 -25.86
C LEU A 9 -36.79 4.22 -24.95
N ARG A 10 -35.67 4.89 -25.21
CA ARG A 10 -35.27 6.11 -24.49
C ARG A 10 -36.29 7.24 -24.63
N LYS A 11 -36.90 7.42 -25.82
CA LYS A 11 -37.99 8.38 -26.00
C LYS A 11 -39.25 8.02 -25.23
N ALA A 12 -39.64 6.74 -25.21
CA ALA A 12 -40.83 6.28 -24.50
C ALA A 12 -40.67 6.44 -22.97
N VAL A 13 -39.49 6.08 -22.44
CA VAL A 13 -39.14 6.29 -21.02
C VAL A 13 -39.16 7.78 -20.67
N ARG A 14 -38.57 8.63 -21.52
CA ARG A 14 -38.54 10.08 -21.31
C ARG A 14 -39.94 10.70 -21.33
N LEU A 15 -40.79 10.33 -22.30
CA LEU A 15 -42.18 10.80 -22.38
C LEU A 15 -43.03 10.36 -21.19
N ALA A 16 -42.79 9.15 -20.66
CA ALA A 16 -43.49 8.67 -19.47
C ALA A 16 -43.08 9.46 -18.21
N LEU A 17 -41.80 9.82 -18.08
CA LEU A 17 -41.28 10.65 -16.99
C LEU A 17 -41.78 12.10 -17.09
N GLU A 18 -41.80 12.68 -18.30
CA GLU A 18 -42.31 14.05 -18.55
C GLU A 18 -43.81 14.17 -18.17
N LYS A 19 -44.61 13.13 -18.44
CA LYS A 19 -46.03 13.10 -18.04
C LYS A 19 -46.28 12.94 -16.54
N GLU A 20 -45.37 12.28 -15.82
CA GLU A 20 -45.42 12.23 -14.34
C GLU A 20 -45.01 13.58 -13.72
N GLU A 21 -44.06 14.31 -14.31
CA GLU A 21 -43.68 15.66 -13.87
C GLU A 21 -44.80 16.70 -14.08
N GLU A 22 -45.61 16.54 -15.12
CA GLU A 22 -46.78 17.40 -15.41
C GLU A 22 -48.03 17.06 -14.57
N GLY A 23 -47.97 16.00 -13.74
CA GLY A 23 -49.07 15.61 -12.85
C GLY A 23 -50.26 14.94 -13.54
N GLU A 24 -50.10 14.47 -14.79
CA GLU A 24 -51.18 13.88 -15.58
C GLU A 24 -51.54 12.44 -15.16
N THR A 25 -50.64 11.72 -14.49
CA THR A 25 -50.89 10.34 -14.04
C THR A 25 -50.39 10.11 -12.60
N SER A 26 -51.27 9.63 -11.72
CA SER A 26 -50.93 9.32 -10.33
C SER A 26 -50.29 7.93 -10.21
N GLY A 27 -48.97 7.84 -10.19
CA GLY A 27 -48.22 6.66 -9.75
C GLY A 27 -48.26 5.42 -10.66
N GLU A 28 -48.86 5.51 -11.85
CA GLU A 28 -48.91 4.40 -12.82
C GLU A 28 -47.72 4.39 -13.81
N GLY A 29 -47.01 5.51 -13.99
CA GLY A 29 -45.91 5.62 -14.97
C GLY A 29 -44.70 4.76 -14.63
N SER A 30 -44.28 4.77 -13.36
CA SER A 30 -43.19 3.91 -12.84
C SER A 30 -43.46 2.40 -12.96
N SER A 31 -44.72 1.98 -12.79
CA SER A 31 -45.18 0.59 -12.95
C SER A 31 -45.13 0.13 -14.42
N VAL A 32 -45.53 0.99 -15.35
CA VAL A 32 -45.56 0.73 -16.80
C VAL A 32 -44.14 0.69 -17.40
N ALA A 33 -43.21 1.51 -16.89
CA ALA A 33 -41.82 1.50 -17.32
C ALA A 33 -41.09 0.21 -16.88
N ALA A 34 -41.23 -0.19 -15.61
CA ALA A 34 -40.66 -1.43 -15.08
C ALA A 34 -41.14 -2.68 -15.83
N THR A 35 -42.43 -2.74 -16.16
CA THR A 35 -42.98 -3.82 -16.99
C THR A 35 -42.54 -3.77 -18.46
N ALA A 36 -42.09 -2.62 -18.97
CA ALA A 36 -41.57 -2.48 -20.34
C ALA A 36 -40.13 -3.01 -20.50
N VAL A 37 -39.26 -2.82 -19.50
CA VAL A 37 -37.87 -3.37 -19.51
C VAL A 37 -37.85 -4.89 -19.28
N ASP A 38 -38.82 -5.42 -18.54
CA ASP A 38 -39.00 -6.87 -18.37
C ASP A 38 -39.63 -7.58 -19.57
N ARG A 39 -40.21 -6.83 -20.52
CA ARG A 39 -40.74 -7.37 -21.78
C ARG A 39 -39.69 -7.59 -22.88
N TRP A 40 -38.44 -7.18 -22.69
CA TRP A 40 -37.36 -7.36 -23.66
C TRP A 40 -36.19 -8.22 -23.13
N PRO A 41 -36.22 -9.54 -23.37
CA PRO A 41 -35.19 -10.47 -22.89
C PRO A 41 -33.83 -10.34 -23.61
N ASP A 42 -33.75 -9.57 -24.70
CA ASP A 42 -32.53 -9.44 -25.53
C ASP A 42 -31.67 -8.19 -25.21
N LEU A 43 -32.00 -7.43 -24.15
CA LEU A 43 -31.16 -6.33 -23.65
C LEU A 43 -29.90 -6.90 -22.98
N ASN A 44 -28.72 -6.42 -23.37
CA ASN A 44 -27.49 -6.80 -22.68
C ASN A 44 -27.47 -6.19 -21.26
N LEU A 45 -26.69 -6.80 -20.36
CA LEU A 45 -26.60 -6.40 -18.95
C LEU A 45 -26.19 -4.92 -18.76
N LEU A 46 -25.33 -4.37 -19.62
CA LEU A 46 -24.87 -2.98 -19.53
C LEU A 46 -25.97 -1.97 -19.88
N ASP A 47 -26.76 -2.24 -20.91
CA ASP A 47 -27.90 -1.41 -21.33
C ASP A 47 -29.05 -1.50 -20.31
N ARG A 48 -29.25 -2.69 -19.72
CA ARG A 48 -30.20 -2.90 -18.61
C ARG A 48 -29.78 -2.12 -17.37
N ASP A 49 -28.50 -2.19 -16.99
CA ASP A 49 -27.95 -1.44 -15.84
C ASP A 49 -27.97 0.07 -16.08
N GLU A 50 -27.73 0.55 -17.32
CA GLU A 50 -27.82 1.98 -17.69
C GLU A 50 -29.27 2.49 -17.55
N LEU A 51 -30.26 1.74 -18.04
CA LEU A 51 -31.68 2.09 -17.94
C LEU A 51 -32.20 2.05 -16.49
N LEU A 52 -31.81 1.02 -15.72
CA LEU A 52 -32.14 0.92 -14.29
C LEU A 52 -31.43 2.00 -13.45
N TRP A 53 -30.24 2.44 -13.87
CA TRP A 53 -29.51 3.56 -13.26
C TRP A 53 -30.15 4.92 -13.58
N GLU A 54 -30.58 5.14 -14.83
CA GLU A 54 -31.37 6.33 -15.21
C GLU A 54 -32.67 6.40 -14.38
N TRP A 55 -33.33 5.28 -14.09
CA TRP A 55 -34.53 5.23 -13.25
C TRP A 55 -34.28 5.47 -11.76
N SER A 56 -33.22 4.88 -11.20
CA SER A 56 -32.87 5.09 -9.78
C SER A 56 -32.39 6.52 -9.49
N ALA A 57 -31.89 7.23 -10.50
CA ALA A 57 -31.62 8.67 -10.43
C ALA A 57 -32.89 9.55 -10.33
N HIS A 58 -34.07 9.02 -10.68
CA HIS A 58 -35.37 9.71 -10.68
C HIS A 58 -36.34 9.24 -9.57
N GLY A 59 -35.88 8.46 -8.58
CA GLY A 59 -36.74 7.91 -7.52
C GLY A 59 -37.44 8.98 -6.66
N CYS A 60 -38.59 9.48 -7.12
CA CYS A 60 -39.55 10.26 -6.35
C CYS A 60 -40.59 9.30 -5.76
N ALA A 61 -40.56 9.11 -4.43
CA ALA A 61 -41.72 8.58 -3.70
C ALA A 61 -42.55 9.79 -3.24
N VAL A 62 -43.74 9.95 -3.82
CA VAL A 62 -44.67 11.03 -3.44
C VAL A 62 -45.25 10.71 -2.06
N GLY A 63 -44.71 11.34 -1.03
CA GLY A 63 -45.33 11.46 0.29
C GLY A 63 -45.96 12.84 0.43
N LEU A 64 -47.25 12.86 0.80
CA LEU A 64 -48.06 14.06 1.02
C LEU A 64 -47.31 15.09 1.92
N GLN A 65 -47.36 16.35 1.48
CA GLN A 65 -46.78 17.56 2.09
C GLN A 65 -45.27 17.82 1.85
N GLY A 66 -44.99 18.53 0.75
CA GLY A 66 -43.97 19.59 0.73
C GLY A 66 -42.49 19.18 0.85
N GLN A 67 -42.08 18.02 0.36
CA GLN A 67 -40.65 17.67 0.23
C GLN A 67 -40.22 17.59 -1.24
N SER A 68 -39.30 18.49 -1.61
CA SER A 68 -38.56 18.50 -2.87
C SER A 68 -37.90 17.15 -3.15
N CYS A 69 -38.02 16.63 -4.38
CA CYS A 69 -37.38 15.39 -4.81
C CYS A 69 -35.85 15.54 -4.65
N LYS A 70 -35.27 14.82 -3.67
CA LYS A 70 -33.87 15.02 -3.27
C LYS A 70 -32.96 14.47 -4.37
N LYS A 71 -32.19 15.34 -5.01
CA LYS A 71 -31.17 14.94 -5.99
C LYS A 71 -30.03 14.20 -5.27
N TRP A 72 -29.90 12.90 -5.51
CA TRP A 72 -28.83 12.07 -4.91
C TRP A 72 -27.56 12.06 -5.75
N VAL A 73 -27.71 12.35 -7.04
CA VAL A 73 -26.65 12.30 -8.05
C VAL A 73 -26.53 13.65 -8.75
N PHE A 74 -25.33 14.21 -8.74
CA PHE A 74 -24.97 15.49 -9.34
C PHE A 74 -24.19 15.20 -10.62
N ASN A 75 -24.93 14.99 -11.71
CA ASN A 75 -24.34 14.70 -13.02
C ASN A 75 -23.69 15.97 -13.57
N VAL A 76 -22.39 15.94 -13.82
CA VAL A 76 -21.60 17.11 -14.27
C VAL A 76 -22.13 17.75 -15.56
N ARG A 77 -22.82 17.00 -16.43
CA ARG A 77 -23.45 17.55 -17.64
C ARG A 77 -24.59 18.52 -17.34
N GLN A 78 -25.32 18.30 -16.25
CA GLN A 78 -26.38 19.21 -15.79
C GLN A 78 -25.80 20.55 -15.26
N TYR A 79 -24.49 20.58 -15.02
CA TYR A 79 -23.74 21.77 -14.62
C TYR A 79 -22.97 22.40 -15.79
N GLY A 80 -23.22 21.93 -17.02
CA GLY A 80 -22.63 22.47 -18.25
C GLY A 80 -21.39 21.75 -18.74
N ALA A 81 -21.03 20.59 -18.19
CA ALA A 81 -19.90 19.82 -18.70
C ALA A 81 -20.16 19.26 -20.11
N ILE A 82 -19.18 19.39 -21.00
CA ILE A 82 -19.18 18.93 -22.40
C ILE A 82 -18.08 17.89 -22.57
N ALA A 83 -18.48 16.71 -23.09
CA ALA A 83 -17.62 15.54 -23.22
C ALA A 83 -16.89 15.47 -24.57
N ASP A 84 -16.22 16.56 -24.98
CA ASP A 84 -15.53 16.70 -26.27
C ASP A 84 -14.00 16.57 -26.17
N GLY A 85 -13.46 16.37 -24.97
CA GLY A 85 -12.03 16.33 -24.68
C GLY A 85 -11.28 17.65 -24.90
N LYS A 86 -11.99 18.77 -25.06
CA LYS A 86 -11.41 20.08 -25.40
C LYS A 86 -11.94 21.22 -24.53
N THR A 87 -13.24 21.23 -24.26
CA THR A 87 -13.88 22.23 -23.41
C THR A 87 -13.37 22.08 -21.98
N ASP A 88 -12.95 23.18 -21.35
CA ASP A 88 -12.59 23.17 -19.94
C ASP A 88 -13.84 23.00 -19.06
N ASN A 89 -13.94 21.83 -18.46
CA ASN A 89 -15.07 21.42 -17.62
C ASN A 89 -14.88 21.77 -16.14
N THR A 90 -13.78 22.40 -15.75
CA THR A 90 -13.40 22.60 -14.34
C THR A 90 -14.50 23.28 -13.55
N GLN A 91 -15.11 24.34 -14.10
CA GLN A 91 -16.19 25.07 -13.44
C GLN A 91 -17.47 24.26 -13.29
N ALA A 92 -17.80 23.38 -14.25
CA ALA A 92 -18.97 22.51 -14.15
C ALA A 92 -18.78 21.47 -13.02
N PHE A 93 -17.58 20.90 -12.90
CA PHE A 93 -17.24 19.94 -11.85
C PHE A 93 -17.24 20.59 -10.47
N LEU A 94 -16.64 21.78 -10.33
CA LEU A 94 -16.64 22.53 -9.07
C LEU A 94 -18.06 22.89 -8.61
N LYS A 95 -18.94 23.30 -9.53
CA LYS A 95 -20.35 23.60 -9.22
C LYS A 95 -21.11 22.34 -8.77
N ALA A 96 -20.97 21.23 -9.50
CA ALA A 96 -21.58 19.96 -9.14
C ALA A 96 -21.14 19.49 -7.76
N TRP A 97 -19.83 19.59 -7.47
CA TRP A 97 -19.27 19.23 -6.17
C TRP A 97 -19.77 20.13 -5.04
N SER A 98 -19.71 21.45 -5.24
CA SER A 98 -20.12 22.44 -4.26
C SER A 98 -21.58 22.22 -3.85
N GLU A 99 -22.47 22.01 -4.81
CA GLU A 99 -23.88 21.74 -4.52
C GLU A 99 -24.04 20.41 -3.77
N ALA A 100 -23.44 19.32 -4.27
CA ALA A 100 -23.52 18.00 -3.66
C ALA A 100 -23.06 17.99 -2.19
N CYS A 101 -21.96 18.69 -1.91
CA CYS A 101 -21.35 18.81 -0.58
C CYS A 101 -22.27 19.49 0.45
N GLN A 102 -23.29 20.24 0.01
CA GLN A 102 -24.29 20.88 0.88
C GLN A 102 -25.43 19.96 1.32
N TRP A 103 -25.49 18.72 0.84
CA TRP A 103 -26.55 17.78 1.17
C TRP A 103 -26.13 16.77 2.24
N ARG A 104 -27.09 16.38 3.09
CA ARG A 104 -26.92 15.30 4.08
C ARG A 104 -27.04 13.92 3.43
N GLY A 105 -26.48 12.90 4.05
CA GLY A 105 -26.49 11.52 3.53
C GLY A 105 -25.44 11.29 2.44
N ARG A 106 -25.50 10.16 1.75
CA ARG A 106 -24.57 9.85 0.66
C ARG A 106 -24.95 10.59 -0.62
N ARG A 107 -23.98 11.26 -1.24
CA ARG A 107 -24.14 12.04 -2.48
C ARG A 107 -23.06 11.68 -3.47
N SER A 108 -23.40 11.65 -4.75
CA SER A 108 -22.45 11.31 -5.80
C SER A 108 -22.33 12.43 -6.81
N VAL A 109 -21.11 12.92 -7.07
CA VAL A 109 -20.81 13.69 -8.28
C VAL A 109 -20.51 12.69 -9.37
N PHE A 110 -21.35 12.66 -10.40
CA PHE A 110 -21.31 11.64 -11.45
C PHE A 110 -20.72 12.19 -12.74
N VAL A 111 -19.71 11.50 -13.25
CA VAL A 111 -19.08 11.75 -14.54
C VAL A 111 -19.49 10.64 -15.51
N PRO A 112 -20.47 10.88 -16.40
CA PRO A 112 -20.89 9.90 -17.39
C PRO A 112 -19.79 9.60 -18.41
N LEU A 113 -19.99 8.56 -19.21
CA LEU A 113 -19.11 8.20 -20.33
C LEU A 113 -18.82 9.41 -21.24
N GLY A 114 -17.60 9.45 -21.78
CA GLY A 114 -17.08 10.53 -22.60
C GLY A 114 -15.73 11.05 -22.10
N ILE A 115 -15.13 11.97 -22.84
CA ILE A 115 -13.80 12.52 -22.55
C ILE A 115 -13.98 13.96 -22.06
N TYR A 116 -13.51 14.26 -20.86
CA TYR A 116 -13.64 15.57 -20.23
C TYR A 116 -12.26 16.15 -19.98
N PHE A 117 -11.98 17.27 -20.64
CA PHE A 117 -10.82 18.07 -20.32
C PHE A 117 -11.09 18.86 -19.03
N LEU A 118 -10.15 18.82 -18.09
CA LEU A 118 -10.23 19.50 -16.80
C LEU A 118 -8.90 20.15 -16.48
N GLY A 119 -8.91 21.45 -16.16
CA GLY A 119 -7.81 22.12 -15.49
C GLY A 119 -7.55 21.55 -14.09
N SER A 120 -6.52 22.08 -13.43
CA SER A 120 -6.26 21.79 -12.02
C SER A 120 -7.45 22.23 -11.16
N PHE A 121 -7.84 21.44 -10.17
CA PHE A 121 -8.86 21.85 -9.19
C PHE A 121 -8.69 21.21 -7.82
N ILE A 122 -9.14 21.94 -6.82
CA ILE A 122 -9.15 21.53 -5.42
C ILE A 122 -10.60 21.64 -4.93
N VAL A 123 -11.05 20.59 -4.23
CA VAL A 123 -12.31 20.61 -3.49
C VAL A 123 -12.01 20.35 -2.01
N GLU A 124 -12.65 21.15 -1.15
CA GLU A 124 -12.40 21.12 0.29
C GLU A 124 -13.70 20.77 1.04
N GLY A 125 -13.55 20.01 2.12
CA GLY A 125 -14.61 19.79 3.11
C GLY A 125 -14.59 20.83 4.23
N PRO A 126 -15.39 20.61 5.30
CA PRO A 126 -16.25 19.45 5.50
C PRO A 126 -17.52 19.51 4.64
N CYS A 127 -17.93 18.37 4.09
CA CYS A 127 -19.25 18.20 3.47
C CYS A 127 -20.29 17.76 4.51
N LYS A 128 -21.56 18.11 4.28
CA LYS A 128 -22.67 17.75 5.20
C LYS A 128 -23.02 16.25 5.20
N GLY A 129 -22.45 15.49 4.28
CA GLY A 129 -22.72 14.07 4.04
C GLY A 129 -21.50 13.36 3.48
N SER A 130 -21.61 12.06 3.24
CA SER A 130 -20.57 11.30 2.55
C SER A 130 -20.59 11.59 1.05
N MET A 131 -19.41 11.67 0.46
CA MET A 131 -19.23 12.07 -0.93
C MET A 131 -18.70 10.91 -1.76
N GLU A 132 -19.22 10.74 -2.96
CA GLU A 132 -18.67 9.84 -3.96
C GLU A 132 -18.35 10.60 -5.25
N PHE A 133 -17.12 10.50 -5.73
CA PHE A 133 -16.75 10.91 -7.08
C PHE A 133 -16.86 9.68 -7.98
N LEU A 134 -17.99 9.56 -8.66
CA LEU A 134 -18.34 8.40 -9.50
C LEU A 134 -17.97 8.67 -10.95
N ILE A 135 -16.83 8.15 -11.38
CA ILE A 135 -16.20 8.38 -12.67
C ILE A 135 -16.45 7.19 -13.59
N ARG A 136 -17.25 7.36 -14.65
CA ARG A 136 -17.38 6.40 -15.77
C ARG A 136 -16.59 6.86 -16.99
N GLY A 137 -16.46 8.17 -17.19
CA GLY A 137 -15.73 8.76 -18.31
C GLY A 137 -14.21 8.75 -18.14
N ILE A 138 -13.55 9.44 -19.07
CA ILE A 138 -12.11 9.69 -19.07
C ILE A 138 -11.91 11.16 -18.72
N LEU A 139 -11.17 11.44 -17.67
CA LEU A 139 -10.70 12.78 -17.34
C LEU A 139 -9.32 12.97 -17.97
N VAL A 140 -9.09 14.11 -18.61
CA VAL A 140 -7.82 14.42 -19.29
C VAL A 140 -7.20 15.68 -18.71
N ALA A 141 -5.95 15.56 -18.28
CA ALA A 141 -5.19 16.66 -17.70
C ALA A 141 -4.66 17.64 -18.76
N PRO A 142 -4.37 18.89 -18.37
CA PRO A 142 -3.66 19.84 -19.21
C PRO A 142 -2.24 19.38 -19.56
N THR A 143 -1.77 19.79 -20.73
CA THR A 143 -0.37 19.61 -21.13
C THR A 143 0.49 20.85 -20.88
N ASP A 144 -0.12 22.04 -20.84
CA ASP A 144 0.55 23.30 -20.52
C ASP A 144 0.76 23.44 -19.00
N PRO A 145 2.02 23.53 -18.52
CA PRO A 145 2.33 23.73 -17.11
C PRO A 145 1.61 24.93 -16.48
N LYS A 146 1.30 25.98 -17.25
CA LYS A 146 0.62 27.20 -16.73
C LYS A 146 -0.80 26.95 -16.26
N GLN A 147 -1.41 25.81 -16.62
CA GLN A 147 -2.76 25.44 -16.19
C GLN A 147 -2.78 24.72 -14.84
N PHE A 148 -1.61 24.47 -14.25
CA PHE A 148 -1.46 23.97 -12.89
C PHE A 148 -1.07 25.12 -11.98
N PHE A 149 -1.91 25.43 -10.99
CA PHE A 149 -1.62 26.43 -9.95
C PHE A 149 -1.02 25.80 -8.69
N THR A 150 -0.78 24.50 -8.70
CA THR A 150 -0.32 23.69 -7.56
C THR A 150 0.44 22.45 -8.06
N ASP A 151 0.96 21.66 -7.13
CA ASP A 151 1.76 20.45 -7.38
C ASP A 151 0.92 19.18 -7.66
N HIS A 152 -0.34 19.35 -8.05
CA HIS A 152 -1.28 18.28 -8.33
C HIS A 152 -2.38 18.74 -9.30
N TRP A 153 -3.03 17.78 -9.96
CA TRP A 153 -4.14 18.04 -10.90
C TRP A 153 -5.49 18.05 -10.18
N ILE A 154 -5.80 16.99 -9.44
CA ILE A 154 -7.07 16.83 -8.71
C ILE A 154 -6.75 16.72 -7.21
N SER A 155 -7.43 17.50 -6.35
CA SER A 155 -7.24 17.37 -4.91
C SER A 155 -8.53 17.41 -4.10
N PHE A 156 -8.55 16.55 -3.07
CA PHE A 156 -9.57 16.46 -2.04
C PHE A 156 -8.95 16.75 -0.68
N ARG A 157 -9.46 17.76 0.04
CA ARG A 157 -8.90 18.18 1.32
C ARG A 157 -9.94 18.23 2.44
N TYR A 158 -9.54 17.86 3.66
CA TYR A 158 -10.35 17.99 4.88
C TYR A 158 -11.72 17.31 4.78
N MET A 159 -11.75 16.09 4.24
CA MET A 159 -12.98 15.32 4.02
C MET A 159 -13.10 14.14 4.97
N ASP A 160 -14.33 13.68 5.18
CA ASP A 160 -14.64 12.47 5.93
C ASP A 160 -15.67 11.64 5.14
N ARG A 161 -15.40 10.34 4.98
CA ARG A 161 -16.20 9.40 4.16
C ARG A 161 -16.26 9.81 2.69
N LEU A 162 -15.09 9.85 2.05
CA LEU A 162 -14.94 10.09 0.62
C LEU A 162 -14.73 8.77 -0.12
N ARG A 163 -15.47 8.57 -1.22
CA ARG A 163 -15.29 7.44 -2.14
C ARG A 163 -14.96 7.92 -3.55
N ILE A 164 -13.93 7.37 -4.18
CA ILE A 164 -13.61 7.57 -5.60
C ILE A 164 -13.81 6.23 -6.32
N SER A 165 -14.69 6.19 -7.32
CA SER A 165 -15.10 4.92 -7.93
C SER A 165 -15.58 5.07 -9.38
N GLY A 166 -15.96 3.96 -10.02
CA GLY A 166 -16.83 3.96 -11.21
C GLY A 166 -16.27 3.26 -12.45
N GLY A 167 -14.99 2.89 -12.46
CA GLY A 167 -14.31 2.22 -13.56
C GLY A 167 -13.67 3.16 -14.58
N GLY A 168 -13.83 4.48 -14.41
CA GLY A 168 -13.29 5.49 -15.31
C GLY A 168 -11.77 5.69 -15.19
N GLU A 169 -11.26 6.60 -16.02
CA GLU A 169 -9.82 6.81 -16.20
C GLU A 169 -9.40 8.27 -15.91
N LEU A 170 -8.21 8.42 -15.32
CA LEU A 170 -7.51 9.69 -15.14
C LEU A 170 -6.27 9.68 -16.04
N ASP A 171 -6.30 10.37 -17.19
CA ASP A 171 -5.14 10.51 -18.08
C ASP A 171 -4.36 11.78 -17.74
N GLY A 172 -3.25 11.60 -17.03
CA GLY A 172 -2.36 12.66 -16.58
C GLY A 172 -1.53 13.31 -17.69
N LYS A 173 -1.52 12.77 -18.92
CA LYS A 173 -0.74 13.28 -20.07
C LYS A 173 0.74 13.54 -19.73
N GLY A 174 1.38 12.58 -19.07
CA GLY A 174 2.72 12.69 -18.47
C GLY A 174 3.84 13.01 -19.45
N ALA A 175 3.75 12.54 -20.69
CA ALA A 175 4.77 12.76 -21.72
C ALA A 175 5.07 14.25 -22.00
N SER A 176 4.12 15.15 -21.72
CA SER A 176 4.36 16.59 -21.86
C SER A 176 5.22 17.18 -20.75
N ALA A 177 5.45 16.46 -19.65
CA ALA A 177 6.13 16.93 -18.45
C ALA A 177 7.46 16.23 -18.18
N TRP A 178 7.58 14.93 -18.51
CA TRP A 178 8.78 14.14 -18.20
C TRP A 178 10.12 14.73 -18.66
N PRO A 179 10.25 15.40 -19.83
CA PRO A 179 11.50 16.05 -20.23
C PRO A 179 11.97 17.17 -19.30
N TYR A 180 11.09 17.70 -18.45
CA TYR A 180 11.42 18.76 -17.48
C TYR A 180 11.80 18.21 -16.10
N ASN A 181 11.80 16.89 -15.93
CA ASN A 181 12.20 16.23 -14.69
C ASN A 181 13.71 15.94 -14.66
N ASP A 182 14.52 16.97 -14.94
CA ASP A 182 15.98 16.90 -14.92
C ASP A 182 16.54 17.65 -13.70
N CYS A 183 16.64 16.94 -12.58
CA CYS A 183 17.07 17.52 -11.30
C CYS A 183 18.57 17.39 -11.07
N GLN A 184 19.33 16.95 -12.10
CA GLN A 184 20.77 16.76 -11.97
C GLN A 184 21.53 18.10 -11.93
N THR A 185 20.98 19.18 -12.49
CA THR A 185 21.65 20.48 -12.61
C THR A 185 21.08 21.59 -11.72
N GLY A 186 20.12 21.29 -10.83
CA GLY A 186 19.46 22.28 -9.98
C GLY A 186 17.93 22.19 -10.00
N SER A 187 17.28 23.22 -9.45
CA SER A 187 15.83 23.29 -9.16
C SER A 187 14.93 22.83 -10.32
N CYS A 188 14.43 21.60 -10.22
CA CYS A 188 13.32 21.14 -11.05
C CYS A 188 12.03 21.88 -10.71
N PRO A 189 11.24 22.31 -11.70
CA PRO A 189 9.86 22.71 -11.45
C PRO A 189 9.09 21.48 -10.91
N PRO A 190 8.32 21.63 -9.82
CA PRO A 190 7.51 20.52 -9.31
C PRO A 190 6.52 20.08 -10.38
N LEU A 191 6.50 18.78 -10.69
CA LEU A 191 5.55 18.21 -11.64
C LEU A 191 4.29 17.76 -10.90
N PRO A 192 3.10 18.00 -11.47
CA PRO A 192 1.86 17.78 -10.73
C PRO A 192 1.55 16.28 -10.59
N ALA A 193 1.20 15.86 -9.39
CA ALA A 193 0.60 14.55 -9.15
C ALA A 193 -0.79 14.45 -9.81
N THR A 194 -1.21 13.23 -10.20
CA THR A 194 -2.53 13.05 -10.85
C THR A 194 -3.69 13.31 -9.87
N ILE A 195 -3.63 12.76 -8.66
CA ILE A 195 -4.63 13.00 -7.63
C ILE A 195 -3.99 13.01 -6.24
N ARG A 196 -4.41 13.98 -5.41
CA ARG A 196 -3.90 14.20 -4.06
C ARG A 196 -5.03 14.22 -3.04
N PHE A 197 -4.77 13.62 -1.89
CA PHE A 197 -5.68 13.60 -0.74
C PHE A 197 -4.94 14.15 0.47
N ASP A 198 -5.42 15.27 1.01
CA ASP A 198 -4.84 15.87 2.22
C ASP A 198 -5.86 15.85 3.36
N PHE A 199 -5.51 15.28 4.50
CA PHE A 199 -6.38 15.30 5.70
C PHE A 199 -7.75 14.65 5.46
N VAL A 200 -7.79 13.51 4.75
CA VAL A 200 -9.02 12.76 4.49
C VAL A 200 -9.13 11.58 5.44
N ASN A 201 -10.27 11.48 6.13
CA ASN A 201 -10.63 10.34 6.96
C ASN A 201 -11.63 9.44 6.23
N ASN A 202 -11.54 8.12 6.43
CA ASN A 202 -12.45 7.15 5.83
C ASN A 202 -12.49 7.27 4.29
N LEU A 203 -11.32 7.19 3.66
CA LEU A 203 -11.14 7.29 2.22
C LEU A 203 -11.26 5.90 1.57
N GLU A 204 -12.06 5.80 0.52
CA GLU A 204 -12.11 4.62 -0.32
C GLU A 204 -11.82 4.98 -1.79
N ILE A 205 -10.84 4.30 -2.39
CA ILE A 205 -10.53 4.39 -3.82
C ILE A 205 -10.71 3.00 -4.41
N HIS A 206 -11.64 2.85 -5.35
CA HIS A 206 -12.04 1.54 -5.82
C HIS A 206 -12.37 1.51 -7.30
N ARG A 207 -11.77 0.59 -8.07
CA ARG A 207 -12.07 0.41 -9.51
C ARG A 207 -11.94 1.71 -10.29
N ILE A 208 -10.72 2.25 -10.36
CA ILE A 208 -10.37 3.37 -11.25
C ILE A 208 -9.01 3.10 -11.89
N SER A 209 -8.76 3.73 -13.05
CA SER A 209 -7.47 3.70 -13.72
C SER A 209 -6.79 5.07 -13.69
N SER A 210 -5.47 5.09 -13.50
CA SER A 210 -4.63 6.28 -13.56
C SER A 210 -3.52 6.07 -14.59
N LEU A 211 -3.50 6.89 -15.62
CA LEU A 211 -2.65 6.73 -16.80
C LEU A 211 -1.68 7.90 -16.93
N ASN A 212 -0.42 7.61 -17.24
CA ASN A 212 0.62 8.56 -17.60
C ASN A 212 0.65 9.78 -16.68
N SER A 213 0.87 9.59 -15.39
CA SER A 213 1.01 10.74 -14.50
C SER A 213 2.25 11.58 -14.87
N LYS A 214 2.19 12.88 -14.63
CA LYS A 214 3.34 13.79 -14.81
C LYS A 214 4.39 13.60 -13.72
N HIS A 215 3.96 13.12 -12.55
CA HIS A 215 4.77 12.77 -11.38
C HIS A 215 4.06 11.59 -10.68
N VAL A 216 3.96 11.59 -9.35
CA VAL A 216 3.17 10.62 -8.57
C VAL A 216 1.73 10.47 -9.10
N HIS A 217 1.22 9.24 -9.23
CA HIS A 217 -0.17 9.00 -9.58
C HIS A 217 -1.10 9.36 -8.41
N PHE A 218 -1.00 8.66 -7.28
CA PHE A 218 -1.82 8.89 -6.09
C PHE A 218 -0.95 9.38 -4.92
N ASN A 219 -1.26 10.57 -4.40
CA ASN A 219 -0.56 11.12 -3.23
C ASN A 219 -1.50 11.17 -2.02
N ILE A 220 -1.18 10.40 -0.97
CA ILE A 220 -1.95 10.25 0.26
C ILE A 220 -1.19 10.92 1.40
N PHE A 221 -1.69 12.06 1.87
CA PHE A 221 -1.02 12.88 2.88
C PHE A 221 -1.93 13.11 4.09
N SER A 222 -1.44 12.79 5.29
CA SER A 222 -2.18 13.00 6.54
C SER A 222 -3.59 12.39 6.54
N CYS A 223 -3.77 11.23 5.91
CA CYS A 223 -5.05 10.54 5.82
C CYS A 223 -5.15 9.42 6.87
N ASN A 224 -6.37 9.06 7.24
CA ASN A 224 -6.62 8.00 8.22
C ASN A 224 -7.76 7.10 7.76
N HIS A 225 -7.63 5.78 7.98
CA HIS A 225 -8.57 4.76 7.49
C HIS A 225 -8.76 4.86 5.97
N VAL A 226 -7.74 4.45 5.23
CA VAL A 226 -7.71 4.51 3.76
C VAL A 226 -7.81 3.10 3.19
N ASN A 227 -8.70 2.88 2.22
CA ASN A 227 -8.80 1.62 1.50
C ASN A 227 -8.69 1.85 -0.02
N ILE A 228 -7.62 1.33 -0.63
CA ILE A 228 -7.37 1.36 -2.07
C ILE A 228 -7.47 -0.06 -2.60
N SER A 229 -8.37 -0.31 -3.55
CA SER A 229 -8.58 -1.66 -4.07
C SER A 229 -8.98 -1.70 -5.54
N ASP A 230 -8.50 -2.71 -6.27
CA ASP A 230 -8.85 -2.94 -7.68
C ASP A 230 -8.56 -1.71 -8.55
N VAL A 231 -7.38 -1.11 -8.35
CA VAL A 231 -6.91 0.06 -9.10
C VAL A 231 -5.90 -0.38 -10.15
N ARG A 232 -5.87 0.33 -11.28
CA ARG A 232 -4.86 0.16 -12.32
C ARG A 232 -4.05 1.44 -12.51
N ILE A 233 -2.73 1.37 -12.33
CA ILE A 233 -1.81 2.49 -12.53
C ILE A 233 -0.84 2.14 -13.65
N LEU A 234 -0.77 2.97 -14.68
CA LEU A 234 0.06 2.72 -15.86
C LEU A 234 0.82 3.98 -16.28
N ALA A 235 2.13 3.87 -16.31
CA ALA A 235 3.06 4.76 -17.01
C ALA A 235 4.25 3.94 -17.55
N PRO A 236 4.93 4.40 -18.60
CA PRO A 236 6.08 3.69 -19.16
C PRO A 236 7.24 3.55 -18.15
N GLY A 237 8.03 2.47 -18.22
CA GLY A 237 9.16 2.26 -17.30
C GLY A 237 10.27 3.33 -17.33
N TYR A 238 10.28 4.19 -18.36
CA TYR A 238 11.21 5.32 -18.46
C TYR A 238 10.64 6.64 -17.92
N SER A 239 9.39 6.68 -17.43
CA SER A 239 8.77 7.92 -16.94
C SER A 239 9.31 8.28 -15.55
N PRO A 240 10.05 9.40 -15.42
CA PRO A 240 10.79 9.68 -14.20
C PRO A 240 9.88 10.14 -13.06
N ASN A 241 10.11 9.63 -11.84
CA ASN A 241 9.38 9.97 -10.61
C ASN A 241 7.85 9.84 -10.72
N THR A 242 7.39 8.87 -11.51
CA THR A 242 5.96 8.55 -11.60
C THR A 242 5.54 7.53 -10.57
N ASP A 243 5.84 7.75 -9.29
CA ASP A 243 5.45 6.83 -8.21
C ASP A 243 3.97 6.45 -8.32
N GLY A 244 3.62 5.18 -8.12
CA GLY A 244 2.24 4.74 -8.20
C GLY A 244 1.40 5.30 -7.07
N ILE A 245 1.69 4.87 -5.84
CA ILE A 245 1.01 5.37 -4.63
C ILE A 245 2.06 5.86 -3.65
N HIS A 246 2.08 7.16 -3.40
CA HIS A 246 2.92 7.77 -2.37
C HIS A 246 2.09 8.03 -1.12
N ILE A 247 2.59 7.62 0.05
CA ILE A 247 1.88 7.75 1.34
C ILE A 247 2.80 8.44 2.34
N SER A 248 2.30 9.45 3.04
CA SER A 248 3.01 10.05 4.17
C SER A 248 2.06 10.56 5.24
N HIS A 249 2.55 10.59 6.49
CA HIS A 249 1.82 11.03 7.67
C HIS A 249 0.45 10.37 7.87
N SER A 250 0.25 9.15 7.34
CA SER A 250 -1.06 8.51 7.29
C SER A 250 -1.12 7.24 8.15
N SER A 251 -2.30 6.90 8.63
CA SER A 251 -2.53 5.72 9.48
C SER A 251 -3.65 4.82 8.96
N ASP A 252 -3.52 3.53 9.23
CA ASP A 252 -4.52 2.50 8.91
C ASP A 252 -4.88 2.50 7.42
N VAL A 253 -3.86 2.28 6.59
CA VAL A 253 -3.97 2.26 5.13
C VAL A 253 -3.92 0.83 4.61
N LYS A 254 -4.92 0.44 3.82
CA LYS A 254 -4.98 -0.84 3.12
C LYS A 254 -4.93 -0.63 1.61
N ILE A 255 -4.02 -1.35 0.95
CA ILE A 255 -3.90 -1.37 -0.52
C ILE A 255 -3.96 -2.82 -0.97
N SER A 256 -4.88 -3.13 -1.90
CA SER A 256 -5.03 -4.50 -2.38
C SER A 256 -5.46 -4.64 -3.84
N PHE A 257 -5.17 -5.81 -4.44
CA PHE A 257 -5.63 -6.18 -5.78
C PHE A 257 -5.31 -5.13 -6.86
N THR A 258 -4.12 -4.53 -6.81
CA THR A 258 -3.76 -3.39 -7.65
C THR A 258 -2.65 -3.77 -8.62
N ASN A 259 -2.76 -3.32 -9.87
CA ASN A 259 -1.72 -3.48 -10.88
C ASN A 259 -1.04 -2.13 -11.15
N ILE A 260 0.29 -2.09 -11.00
CA ILE A 260 1.08 -0.87 -11.05
C ILE A 260 2.26 -1.07 -12.00
N SER A 261 2.32 -0.25 -13.05
CA SER A 261 3.47 -0.10 -13.93
C SER A 261 3.85 1.38 -13.98
N THR A 262 5.09 1.70 -13.65
CA THR A 262 5.59 3.08 -13.54
C THR A 262 7.08 3.12 -13.90
N GLY A 263 7.69 4.31 -13.94
CA GLY A 263 9.15 4.46 -14.01
C GLY A 263 9.83 4.76 -12.67
N ASP A 264 9.11 4.64 -11.54
CA ASP A 264 9.68 4.80 -10.19
C ASP A 264 8.97 3.84 -9.21
N ASP A 265 8.94 4.11 -7.90
CA ASP A 265 8.35 3.24 -6.89
C ASP A 265 6.89 2.90 -7.23
N CYS A 266 6.50 1.61 -7.17
CA CYS A 266 5.10 1.22 -7.28
C CYS A 266 4.31 1.78 -6.09
N ILE A 267 4.84 1.61 -4.89
CA ILE A 267 4.32 2.20 -3.66
C ILE A 267 5.50 2.72 -2.84
N SER A 268 5.45 3.99 -2.44
CA SER A 268 6.48 4.62 -1.61
C SER A 268 5.89 5.16 -0.30
N LEU A 269 6.56 4.86 0.82
CA LEU A 269 6.19 5.31 2.16
C LEU A 269 7.14 6.38 2.64
N GLY A 270 6.69 7.63 2.66
CA GLY A 270 7.37 8.73 3.33
C GLY A 270 7.32 8.64 4.87
N PRO A 271 7.79 9.68 5.57
CA PRO A 271 7.74 9.74 7.03
C PRO A 271 6.30 9.85 7.56
N GLY A 272 6.11 9.46 8.82
CA GLY A 272 4.89 9.65 9.60
C GLY A 272 3.83 8.57 9.42
N ASN A 273 4.14 7.45 8.76
CA ASN A 273 3.17 6.40 8.48
C ASN A 273 3.07 5.37 9.61
N GLN A 274 1.86 4.89 9.87
CA GLN A 274 1.57 3.84 10.85
C GLN A 274 0.54 2.84 10.32
N ASN A 275 0.74 1.53 10.56
CA ASN A 275 -0.22 0.48 10.22
C ASN A 275 -0.62 0.48 8.73
N ILE A 276 0.32 0.15 7.86
CA ILE A 276 0.13 0.07 6.42
C ILE A 276 0.09 -1.41 5.99
N ASN A 277 -0.98 -1.83 5.34
CA ASN A 277 -1.15 -3.20 4.83
C ASN A 277 -1.27 -3.16 3.30
N ILE A 278 -0.30 -3.78 2.63
CA ILE A 278 -0.21 -3.89 1.19
C ILE A 278 -0.29 -5.38 0.84
N SER A 279 -1.25 -5.76 0.00
CA SER A 279 -1.36 -7.15 -0.41
C SER A 279 -1.84 -7.35 -1.85
N GLN A 280 -1.48 -8.45 -2.49
CA GLN A 280 -2.00 -8.79 -3.82
C GLN A 280 -1.72 -7.69 -4.86
N ILE A 281 -0.46 -7.24 -4.89
CA ILE A 281 0.02 -6.23 -5.84
C ILE A 281 0.79 -6.90 -6.95
N SER A 282 0.49 -6.51 -8.19
CA SER A 282 1.35 -6.75 -9.34
C SER A 282 2.11 -5.45 -9.63
N CYS A 283 3.42 -5.45 -9.42
CA CYS A 283 4.28 -4.28 -9.57
C CYS A 283 5.30 -4.54 -10.68
N GLY A 284 5.35 -3.70 -11.70
CA GLY A 284 6.31 -3.87 -12.77
C GLY A 284 5.90 -3.31 -14.13
N PRO A 285 6.81 -2.61 -14.85
CA PRO A 285 8.13 -2.13 -14.41
C PRO A 285 8.04 -1.04 -13.31
N GLY A 286 9.18 -0.64 -12.74
CA GLY A 286 9.29 0.39 -11.70
C GLY A 286 10.42 0.13 -10.70
N HIS A 287 10.39 0.78 -9.53
CA HIS A 287 11.39 0.65 -8.46
C HIS A 287 10.96 -0.21 -7.27
N GLY A 288 9.81 -0.89 -7.35
CA GLY A 288 9.34 -1.79 -6.31
C GLY A 288 8.51 -1.10 -5.22
N ILE A 289 8.45 -1.70 -4.03
CA ILE A 289 7.80 -1.12 -2.85
C ILE A 289 8.89 -0.62 -1.91
N SER A 290 8.88 0.69 -1.62
CA SER A 290 9.95 1.36 -0.90
C SER A 290 9.46 2.04 0.37
N VAL A 291 10.16 1.81 1.48
CA VAL A 291 10.11 2.65 2.67
C VAL A 291 11.19 3.73 2.57
N GLY A 292 10.78 4.98 2.70
CA GLY A 292 11.62 6.15 2.63
C GLY A 292 11.58 6.89 1.29
N SER A 293 12.49 7.82 1.04
CA SER A 293 13.69 8.05 1.85
C SER A 293 13.41 8.68 3.21
N LEU A 294 14.00 8.14 4.29
CA LEU A 294 13.90 8.67 5.66
C LEU A 294 15.24 9.26 6.12
N GLY A 295 15.21 10.14 7.13
CA GLY A 295 16.39 10.65 7.83
C GLY A 295 16.93 11.99 7.36
N ARG A 296 16.30 12.63 6.37
CA ARG A 296 16.69 13.97 5.87
C ARG A 296 15.73 15.03 6.39
N SER A 297 15.83 15.35 7.68
CA SER A 297 14.88 16.22 8.39
C SER A 297 15.43 16.64 9.75
N ASP A 298 15.13 17.88 10.16
CA ASP A 298 15.37 18.39 11.52
C ASP A 298 14.35 17.86 12.54
N GLN A 299 13.35 17.11 12.08
CA GLN A 299 12.36 16.42 12.91
C GLN A 299 12.58 14.91 12.90
N ILE A 300 12.28 14.27 14.03
CA ILE A 300 12.31 12.82 14.18
C ILE A 300 11.28 12.20 13.22
N GLN A 301 11.74 11.37 12.30
CA GLN A 301 10.89 10.66 11.34
C GLN A 301 10.57 9.24 11.82
N LYS A 302 9.33 8.79 11.59
CA LYS A 302 8.88 7.48 12.04
C LYS A 302 8.07 6.77 10.95
N VAL A 303 8.29 5.47 10.78
CA VAL A 303 7.40 4.58 10.02
C VAL A 303 7.29 3.28 10.81
N THR A 304 6.07 2.86 11.18
CA THR A 304 5.87 1.67 12.02
C THR A 304 4.71 0.82 11.54
N GLY A 305 4.84 -0.51 11.61
CA GLY A 305 3.76 -1.42 11.26
C GLY A 305 3.49 -1.44 9.76
N LEU A 306 4.36 -2.10 9.00
CA LEU A 306 4.18 -2.33 7.55
C LEU A 306 4.06 -3.82 7.29
N THR A 307 3.04 -4.22 6.55
CA THR A 307 2.94 -5.57 6.00
C THR A 307 2.82 -5.49 4.49
N VAL A 308 3.72 -6.15 3.78
CA VAL A 308 3.67 -6.37 2.33
C VAL A 308 3.55 -7.87 2.12
N ASN A 309 2.40 -8.33 1.61
CA ASN A 309 2.10 -9.76 1.53
C ASN A 309 1.56 -10.17 0.15
N ASN A 310 1.95 -11.32 -0.37
CA ASN A 310 1.38 -11.91 -1.59
C ASN A 310 1.50 -10.93 -2.78
N CYS A 311 2.71 -10.45 -3.05
CA CYS A 311 2.99 -9.47 -4.09
C CYS A 311 3.92 -10.06 -5.14
N THR A 312 3.74 -9.65 -6.40
CA THR A 312 4.60 -10.04 -7.52
C THR A 312 5.29 -8.81 -8.09
N PHE A 313 6.62 -8.88 -8.21
CA PHE A 313 7.46 -7.86 -8.82
C PHE A 313 8.00 -8.39 -10.15
N THR A 314 7.85 -7.65 -11.23
CA THR A 314 8.29 -8.08 -12.56
C THR A 314 9.04 -6.96 -13.28
N ASN A 315 10.28 -7.21 -13.72
CA ASN A 315 11.10 -6.20 -14.41
C ASN A 315 11.23 -4.88 -13.63
N THR A 316 11.36 -4.97 -12.30
CA THR A 316 11.56 -3.81 -11.43
C THR A 316 13.03 -3.69 -11.01
N LEU A 317 13.47 -2.46 -10.72
CA LEU A 317 14.80 -2.21 -10.18
C LEU A 317 14.97 -2.83 -8.78
N ASN A 318 13.92 -2.80 -7.96
CA ASN A 318 13.94 -3.41 -6.63
C ASN A 318 12.65 -4.22 -6.40
N GLY A 319 12.71 -5.20 -5.51
CA GLY A 319 11.51 -5.82 -4.93
C GLY A 319 11.02 -4.98 -3.77
N VAL A 320 11.49 -5.32 -2.57
CA VAL A 320 11.22 -4.57 -1.33
C VAL A 320 12.46 -3.82 -0.88
N ARG A 321 12.30 -2.53 -0.58
CA ARG A 321 13.40 -1.61 -0.29
C ARG A 321 13.15 -0.78 0.96
N ILE A 322 14.16 -0.61 1.80
CA ILE A 322 14.21 0.39 2.87
C ILE A 322 15.38 1.32 2.60
N LYS A 323 15.12 2.61 2.38
CA LYS A 323 16.13 3.63 2.05
C LYS A 323 16.17 4.73 3.10
N THR A 324 17.32 4.92 3.76
CA THR A 324 17.55 6.00 4.73
C THR A 324 18.79 6.79 4.35
N TRP A 325 18.69 8.11 4.41
CA TRP A 325 19.77 9.02 4.02
C TRP A 325 21.00 8.84 4.91
N ALA A 326 22.17 8.98 4.31
CA ALA A 326 23.39 9.32 5.03
C ALA A 326 23.16 10.65 5.79
N ALA A 327 23.63 10.72 7.03
CA ALA A 327 23.27 11.82 7.92
C ALA A 327 23.98 13.12 7.56
N THR A 328 23.43 14.24 8.00
CA THR A 328 24.12 15.53 8.14
C THR A 328 23.91 16.08 9.55
N PRO A 329 24.65 17.13 9.95
CA PRO A 329 24.57 17.66 11.32
C PRO A 329 23.14 18.00 11.77
N ASN A 330 22.30 18.48 10.85
CA ASN A 330 20.94 18.93 11.12
C ASN A 330 19.90 17.79 11.20
N ASP A 331 20.27 16.56 10.85
CA ASP A 331 19.29 15.47 10.77
C ASP A 331 18.99 14.89 12.16
N ALA A 332 17.71 14.93 12.58
CA ALA A 332 17.29 14.47 13.90
C ALA A 332 17.24 12.94 14.04
N GLY A 333 17.29 12.19 12.93
CA GLY A 333 17.15 10.73 12.93
C GLY A 333 15.71 10.28 13.09
N GLY A 334 15.51 9.08 13.64
CA GLY A 334 14.18 8.44 13.62
C GLY A 334 14.18 6.92 13.71
N PHE A 335 13.03 6.33 13.43
CA PHE A 335 12.77 4.89 13.59
C PHE A 335 11.95 4.33 12.42
N ALA A 336 12.33 3.15 11.95
CA ALA A 336 11.58 2.37 10.98
C ALA A 336 11.48 0.94 11.52
N SER A 337 10.29 0.50 11.92
CA SER A 337 10.16 -0.78 12.64
C SER A 337 8.86 -1.53 12.42
N GLU A 338 8.87 -2.81 12.78
CA GLU A 338 7.70 -3.71 12.70
C GLU A 338 7.25 -3.90 11.25
N PHE A 339 8.18 -4.36 10.42
CA PHE A 339 7.94 -4.58 9.00
C PHE A 339 7.94 -6.08 8.68
N ALA A 340 6.97 -6.53 7.91
CA ALA A 340 6.86 -7.89 7.41
C ALA A 340 6.71 -7.85 5.88
N PHE A 341 7.64 -8.49 5.19
CA PHE A 341 7.64 -8.67 3.73
C PHE A 341 7.51 -10.17 3.45
N GLU A 342 6.33 -10.62 3.04
CA GLU A 342 5.95 -12.03 3.09
C GLU A 342 5.35 -12.51 1.77
N ASN A 343 5.65 -13.76 1.38
CA ASN A 343 5.03 -14.41 0.21
C ASN A 343 5.21 -13.58 -1.07
N ILE A 344 6.45 -13.27 -1.41
CA ILE A 344 6.79 -12.40 -2.54
C ILE A 344 7.37 -13.22 -3.70
N ILE A 345 6.87 -12.96 -4.89
CA ILE A 345 7.43 -13.50 -6.13
C ILE A 345 8.18 -12.37 -6.85
N VAL A 346 9.44 -12.62 -7.20
CA VAL A 346 10.26 -11.71 -8.01
C VAL A 346 10.55 -12.35 -9.37
N ASN A 347 10.31 -11.62 -10.45
CA ASN A 347 10.56 -12.06 -11.82
C ASN A 347 11.46 -11.04 -12.52
N ASN A 348 12.72 -11.41 -12.77
CA ASN A 348 13.69 -10.52 -13.42
C ASN A 348 13.81 -9.17 -12.69
N VAL A 349 14.02 -9.21 -11.36
CA VAL A 349 14.14 -8.02 -10.51
C VAL A 349 15.60 -7.76 -10.15
N SER A 350 16.08 -6.52 -10.25
CA SER A 350 17.51 -6.26 -10.02
C SER A 350 17.96 -6.29 -8.57
N ASN A 351 17.16 -5.77 -7.63
CA ASN A 351 17.49 -5.81 -6.20
C ASN A 351 16.28 -6.35 -5.43
N PRO A 352 16.07 -7.67 -5.39
CA PRO A 352 14.90 -8.28 -4.72
C PRO A 352 14.68 -7.79 -3.29
N ILE A 353 15.74 -7.77 -2.47
CA ILE A 353 15.70 -7.35 -1.07
C ILE A 353 16.83 -6.37 -0.81
N ILE A 354 16.50 -5.14 -0.39
CA ILE A 354 17.51 -4.13 -0.09
C ILE A 354 17.17 -3.28 1.14
N ILE A 355 18.15 -3.15 2.04
CA ILE A 355 18.24 -2.10 3.06
C ILE A 355 19.45 -1.24 2.71
N ASP A 356 19.22 0.05 2.48
CA ASP A 356 20.25 1.03 2.16
C ASP A 356 20.18 2.20 3.15
N GLN A 357 21.02 2.14 4.18
CA GLN A 357 21.21 3.23 5.15
C GLN A 357 22.33 4.20 4.77
N GLN A 358 22.71 4.25 3.49
CA GLN A 358 23.64 5.22 2.92
C GLN A 358 23.04 5.89 1.68
N TYR A 359 21.71 5.94 1.61
CA TYR A 359 21.00 6.41 0.43
C TYR A 359 21.43 7.84 0.04
N CYS A 360 21.91 7.97 -1.18
CA CYS A 360 22.34 9.24 -1.78
C CYS A 360 22.20 9.18 -3.30
N PRO A 361 21.06 9.62 -3.86
CA PRO A 361 20.82 9.58 -5.30
C PRO A 361 21.59 10.67 -6.06
N TYR A 362 22.02 11.74 -5.37
CA TYR A 362 22.69 12.89 -6.00
C TYR A 362 23.93 13.28 -5.20
N PRO A 363 25.14 13.19 -5.79
CA PRO A 363 26.37 13.71 -5.19
C PRO A 363 26.32 15.23 -4.97
N PRO A 364 27.06 15.80 -3.99
CA PRO A 364 28.00 15.11 -3.10
C PRO A 364 27.32 14.38 -1.94
N CYS A 365 27.73 13.13 -1.73
CA CYS A 365 27.17 12.26 -0.70
C CYS A 365 27.91 12.41 0.63
N SER A 366 27.16 12.62 1.71
CA SER A 366 27.68 12.50 3.07
C SER A 366 28.18 11.07 3.30
N GLN A 367 29.29 10.94 4.03
CA GLN A 367 29.80 9.66 4.50
C GLN A 367 29.36 9.36 5.93
N GLU A 368 28.58 10.26 6.54
CA GLU A 368 28.10 10.09 7.91
C GLU A 368 27.04 8.99 7.97
N PRO A 369 27.14 8.08 8.97
CA PRO A 369 26.22 6.98 9.11
C PRO A 369 24.80 7.48 9.41
N SER A 370 23.78 6.87 8.79
CA SER A 370 22.39 7.25 8.98
C SER A 370 21.96 7.20 10.45
N ARG A 371 21.11 8.15 10.85
CA ARG A 371 20.57 8.28 12.22
C ARG A 371 19.22 7.60 12.40
N ILE A 372 18.73 6.86 11.39
CA ILE A 372 17.49 6.08 11.49
C ILE A 372 17.80 4.71 12.09
N GLN A 373 17.12 4.35 13.18
CA GLN A 373 17.14 2.98 13.70
C GLN A 373 16.15 2.13 12.90
N ILE A 374 16.64 1.06 12.26
CA ILE A 374 15.79 0.03 11.65
C ILE A 374 15.72 -1.15 12.61
N SER A 375 14.53 -1.65 12.94
CA SER A 375 14.37 -2.81 13.81
C SER A 375 13.14 -3.65 13.54
N ASN A 376 13.17 -4.94 13.90
CA ASN A 376 12.04 -5.87 13.76
C ASN A 376 11.53 -5.92 12.32
N VAL A 377 12.39 -6.38 11.41
CA VAL A 377 12.07 -6.53 9.99
C VAL A 377 12.17 -7.99 9.60
N THR A 378 11.09 -8.55 9.10
CA THR A 378 11.04 -9.92 8.61
C THR A 378 10.86 -9.93 7.10
N PHE A 379 11.72 -10.69 6.42
CA PHE A 379 11.56 -11.08 5.03
C PHE A 379 11.32 -12.59 5.01
N SER A 380 10.14 -13.03 4.57
CA SER A 380 9.76 -14.44 4.60
C SER A 380 9.15 -14.90 3.28
N ASN A 381 9.52 -16.10 2.84
CA ASN A 381 8.97 -16.72 1.63
C ASN A 381 9.07 -15.81 0.39
N ILE A 382 10.30 -15.42 0.05
CA ILE A 382 10.60 -14.58 -1.12
C ILE A 382 11.33 -15.42 -2.14
N GLN A 383 10.74 -15.60 -3.32
CA GLN A 383 11.25 -16.52 -4.33
C GLN A 383 11.21 -15.98 -5.76
N GLY A 384 12.07 -16.50 -6.63
CA GLY A 384 12.03 -16.27 -8.07
C GLY A 384 13.39 -15.90 -8.67
N THR A 385 13.40 -14.92 -9.57
CA THR A 385 14.57 -14.61 -10.41
C THR A 385 15.05 -13.17 -10.31
N THR A 386 16.37 -12.98 -10.36
CA THR A 386 17.06 -11.68 -10.36
C THR A 386 18.01 -11.54 -11.56
N ASP A 387 18.13 -10.33 -12.11
CA ASP A 387 19.10 -9.99 -13.16
C ASP A 387 20.43 -9.47 -12.61
N SER A 388 20.55 -9.36 -11.29
CA SER A 388 21.80 -9.05 -10.60
C SER A 388 22.29 -10.26 -9.80
N LYS A 389 23.62 -10.38 -9.71
CA LYS A 389 24.25 -11.42 -8.90
C LYS A 389 24.00 -11.20 -7.40
N GLU A 390 24.01 -9.95 -6.94
CA GLU A 390 23.76 -9.58 -5.54
C GLU A 390 22.26 -9.43 -5.28
N ALA A 391 21.60 -10.51 -4.89
CA ALA A 391 20.14 -10.56 -4.76
C ALA A 391 19.62 -9.98 -3.44
N VAL A 392 20.43 -10.02 -2.39
CA VAL A 392 20.11 -9.50 -1.05
C VAL A 392 21.22 -8.56 -0.60
N LYS A 393 20.86 -7.32 -0.29
CA LYS A 393 21.82 -6.29 0.14
C LYS A 393 21.34 -5.59 1.40
N LEU A 394 21.99 -5.86 2.53
CA LEU A 394 21.65 -5.29 3.83
C LEU A 394 22.76 -4.36 4.32
N VAL A 395 22.72 -3.10 3.87
CA VAL A 395 23.69 -2.07 4.24
C VAL A 395 23.10 -1.21 5.36
N CYS A 396 23.36 -1.63 6.60
CA CYS A 396 22.92 -0.92 7.79
C CYS A 396 23.98 0.04 8.34
N SER A 397 23.51 1.04 9.06
CA SER A 397 24.31 2.13 9.62
C SER A 397 25.24 1.63 10.74
N GLN A 398 26.49 2.08 10.74
CA GLN A 398 27.43 1.77 11.83
C GLN A 398 27.01 2.42 13.17
N SER A 399 26.37 3.59 13.13
CA SER A 399 25.91 4.30 14.34
C SER A 399 24.53 3.81 14.81
N LYS A 400 23.77 3.16 13.91
CA LYS A 400 22.46 2.55 14.16
C LYS A 400 22.35 1.19 13.45
N PRO A 401 23.08 0.16 13.93
CA PRO A 401 22.98 -1.18 13.35
C PRO A 401 21.53 -1.65 13.32
N CYS A 402 21.13 -2.33 12.24
CA CYS A 402 19.79 -2.90 12.17
C CYS A 402 19.62 -4.00 13.22
N GLN A 403 18.45 -4.07 13.85
CA GLN A 403 18.18 -4.99 14.95
C GLN A 403 17.04 -5.95 14.60
N ASN A 404 17.15 -7.23 14.97
CA ASN A 404 16.11 -8.23 14.74
C ASN A 404 15.67 -8.28 13.26
N ILE A 405 16.65 -8.44 12.37
CA ILE A 405 16.40 -8.66 10.94
C ILE A 405 16.30 -10.16 10.69
N VAL A 406 15.15 -10.62 10.20
CA VAL A 406 14.89 -12.04 9.94
C VAL A 406 14.80 -12.26 8.44
N LEU A 407 15.60 -13.20 7.94
CA LEU A 407 15.50 -13.75 6.58
C LEU A 407 15.05 -15.21 6.71
N GLN A 408 13.91 -15.57 6.14
CA GLN A 408 13.37 -16.93 6.21
C GLN A 408 12.85 -17.38 4.84
N ASN A 409 13.25 -18.57 4.39
CA ASN A 409 12.79 -19.14 3.11
C ASN A 409 12.99 -18.17 1.94
N ILE A 410 14.24 -17.78 1.69
CA ILE A 410 14.62 -16.91 0.57
C ILE A 410 15.23 -17.77 -0.54
N ASP A 411 14.55 -17.86 -1.69
CA ASP A 411 14.94 -18.71 -2.82
C ASP A 411 15.05 -17.87 -4.11
N LEU A 412 16.23 -17.26 -4.32
CA LEU A 412 16.48 -16.33 -5.40
C LEU A 412 17.52 -16.88 -6.37
N THR A 413 17.14 -16.98 -7.64
CA THR A 413 18.00 -17.48 -8.72
C THR A 413 18.48 -16.33 -9.61
N TYR A 414 19.81 -16.20 -9.76
CA TYR A 414 20.41 -15.29 -10.73
C TYR A 414 20.30 -15.86 -12.15
N ILE A 415 19.76 -15.07 -13.09
CA ILE A 415 19.52 -15.53 -14.46
C ILE A 415 20.76 -15.43 -15.38
N GLY A 416 21.81 -14.72 -14.97
CA GLY A 416 22.96 -14.41 -15.82
C GLY A 416 24.02 -15.51 -15.95
N GLY A 417 23.75 -16.76 -15.55
CA GLY A 417 24.64 -17.88 -15.83
C GLY A 417 24.50 -19.07 -14.86
N LYS A 418 25.59 -19.83 -14.69
CA LYS A 418 25.69 -20.95 -13.74
C LYS A 418 26.03 -20.52 -12.31
N GLU A 419 26.27 -19.23 -12.09
CA GLU A 419 26.67 -18.72 -10.79
C GLU A 419 25.46 -18.58 -9.87
N ALA A 420 25.64 -18.92 -8.60
CA ALA A 420 24.63 -18.69 -7.59
C ALA A 420 24.46 -17.19 -7.32
N ALA A 421 23.24 -16.80 -6.93
CA ALA A 421 22.99 -15.50 -6.34
C ALA A 421 23.83 -15.33 -5.05
N THR A 422 24.27 -14.11 -4.78
CA THR A 422 25.04 -13.74 -3.60
C THR A 422 24.27 -12.75 -2.74
N SER A 423 24.68 -12.63 -1.48
CA SER A 423 24.16 -11.66 -0.52
C SER A 423 25.28 -10.88 0.14
N SER A 424 25.04 -9.62 0.50
CA SER A 424 25.92 -8.83 1.35
C SER A 424 25.19 -8.26 2.55
N CYS A 425 25.92 -8.14 3.66
CA CYS A 425 25.39 -7.65 4.92
C CYS A 425 26.47 -6.84 5.66
N SER A 426 26.08 -5.70 6.23
CA SER A 426 26.93 -4.88 7.09
C SER A 426 26.11 -4.25 8.21
N ASN A 427 26.51 -4.42 9.47
CA ASN A 427 25.84 -3.89 10.66
C ASN A 427 24.35 -4.29 10.77
N ALA A 428 23.96 -5.45 10.24
CA ALA A 428 22.62 -5.98 10.43
C ALA A 428 22.67 -7.19 11.35
N ASN A 429 21.94 -7.11 12.46
CA ASN A 429 21.90 -8.15 13.47
C ASN A 429 20.58 -8.91 13.36
N GLY A 430 20.67 -10.24 13.30
CA GLY A 430 19.53 -11.13 13.43
C GLY A 430 18.97 -11.14 14.86
N PRO A 431 17.84 -11.84 15.09
CA PRO A 431 17.43 -12.17 16.44
C PRO A 431 18.48 -13.06 17.09
N LEU A 432 18.71 -12.88 18.38
CA LEU A 432 19.69 -13.66 19.16
C LEU A 432 19.23 -15.13 19.41
N CYS A 433 18.02 -15.48 18.97
CA CYS A 433 17.49 -16.85 18.96
C CYS A 433 16.33 -16.94 17.97
N HIS A 434 16.35 -17.89 17.04
CA HIS A 434 15.20 -18.15 16.18
C HIS A 434 14.05 -18.83 16.94
N ASP A 435 12.83 -18.66 16.45
CA ASP A 435 11.63 -19.25 17.09
C ASP A 435 11.65 -20.78 17.12
N ASP A 436 12.27 -21.42 16.13
CA ASP A 436 12.47 -22.87 16.07
C ASP A 436 13.53 -23.35 17.08
N GLU A 437 14.66 -22.65 17.19
CA GLU A 437 15.68 -22.91 18.22
C GLU A 437 15.09 -22.79 19.63
N ARG A 438 14.35 -21.71 19.89
CA ARG A 438 13.64 -21.50 21.14
C ARG A 438 12.60 -22.60 21.40
N SER A 439 11.84 -22.98 20.38
CA SER A 439 10.83 -24.04 20.50
C SER A 439 11.47 -25.39 20.77
N ALA A 440 12.60 -25.70 20.12
CA ALA A 440 13.37 -26.93 20.33
C ALA A 440 13.96 -26.98 21.76
N LEU A 441 14.55 -25.88 22.25
CA LEU A 441 15.04 -25.80 23.63
C LEU A 441 13.92 -25.96 24.66
N LEU A 442 12.73 -25.42 24.40
CA LEU A 442 11.56 -25.59 25.27
C LEU A 442 11.02 -27.02 25.25
N GLN A 443 10.94 -27.66 24.08
CA GLN A 443 10.56 -29.07 23.96
C GLN A 443 11.58 -29.98 24.67
N PHE A 444 12.87 -29.70 24.49
CA PHE A 444 13.94 -30.39 25.19
C PHE A 444 13.80 -30.24 26.71
N LYS A 445 13.53 -29.04 27.23
CA LYS A 445 13.24 -28.83 28.66
C LYS A 445 12.04 -29.65 29.15
N GLN A 446 10.95 -29.69 28.39
CA GLN A 446 9.74 -30.43 28.75
C GLN A 446 9.95 -31.96 28.75
N SER A 447 11.00 -32.45 28.08
CA SER A 447 11.35 -33.88 28.10
C SER A 447 11.93 -34.37 29.44
N PHE A 448 12.33 -33.46 30.35
CA PHE A 448 12.85 -33.82 31.67
C PHE A 448 11.76 -33.81 32.75
N SER A 449 11.72 -34.86 33.58
CA SER A 449 11.04 -34.84 34.87
C SER A 449 12.03 -34.42 35.96
N ILE A 450 11.84 -33.23 36.54
CA ILE A 450 12.70 -32.72 37.62
C ILE A 450 12.12 -33.16 38.96
N ASP A 451 12.70 -34.19 39.58
CA ASP A 451 12.36 -34.58 40.96
C ASP A 451 13.12 -33.69 41.96
N ARG A 452 12.38 -32.80 42.63
CA ARG A 452 12.96 -31.87 43.61
C ARG A 452 13.27 -32.51 44.96
N ASN A 453 12.82 -33.74 45.19
CA ASN A 453 13.10 -34.46 46.43
C ASN A 453 14.38 -35.32 46.32
N ALA A 454 14.98 -35.41 45.13
CA ALA A 454 16.19 -36.19 44.89
C ALA A 454 17.45 -35.61 45.55
N SER A 455 17.44 -34.31 45.91
CA SER A 455 18.55 -33.67 46.65
C SER A 455 18.02 -32.56 47.55
N GLY A 456 18.60 -32.45 48.76
CA GLY A 456 18.37 -31.33 49.66
C GLY A 456 19.20 -30.08 49.33
N ASP A 457 20.12 -30.17 48.37
CA ASP A 457 20.93 -29.05 47.89
C ASP A 457 20.21 -28.32 46.74
N PRO A 458 19.83 -27.04 46.92
CA PRO A 458 19.16 -26.27 45.87
C PRO A 458 19.99 -26.05 44.61
N SER A 459 21.31 -26.21 44.68
CA SER A 459 22.22 -26.11 43.53
C SER A 459 22.31 -27.40 42.70
N ALA A 460 21.76 -28.51 43.19
CA ALA A 460 21.75 -29.81 42.52
C ALA A 460 20.60 -30.00 41.52
N TYR A 461 19.66 -29.04 41.41
CA TYR A 461 18.62 -29.07 40.39
C TYR A 461 19.21 -28.76 39.00
N SER A 462 18.71 -29.41 37.95
CA SER A 462 19.33 -29.32 36.62
C SER A 462 19.43 -27.88 36.11
N LYS A 463 20.52 -27.54 35.40
CA LYS A 463 20.74 -26.22 34.78
C LYS A 463 19.56 -25.78 33.89
N VAL A 464 18.82 -26.75 33.36
CA VAL A 464 17.59 -26.60 32.56
C VAL A 464 16.44 -25.93 33.34
N ALA A 465 16.47 -25.94 34.68
CA ALA A 465 15.52 -25.22 35.53
C ALA A 465 15.69 -23.69 35.44
N SER A 466 16.89 -23.20 35.09
CA SER A 466 17.18 -21.77 34.91
C SER A 466 16.62 -21.18 33.61
N TRP A 467 16.26 -22.04 32.64
CA TRP A 467 15.70 -21.62 31.36
C TRP A 467 14.28 -21.08 31.58
N LYS A 468 14.13 -19.78 31.82
CA LYS A 468 12.83 -19.16 32.11
C LYS A 468 12.03 -18.92 30.82
N LEU A 469 10.73 -19.22 30.89
CA LEU A 469 9.77 -18.82 29.86
C LEU A 469 9.39 -17.35 30.10
N GLN A 470 9.73 -16.50 29.14
CA GLN A 470 9.42 -15.07 29.03
C GLN A 470 10.20 -14.13 29.97
N GLY A 471 10.86 -13.14 29.34
CA GLY A 471 11.06 -11.80 29.92
C GLY A 471 12.48 -11.42 30.33
N GLU A 472 13.42 -12.34 30.46
CA GLU A 472 14.77 -12.00 30.99
C GLU A 472 15.93 -12.23 30.02
N SER A 473 15.77 -13.03 28.95
CA SER A 473 16.72 -13.05 27.82
C SER A 473 16.06 -13.59 26.54
N ASN A 474 16.09 -12.78 25.48
CA ASN A 474 15.74 -13.21 24.11
C ASN A 474 16.92 -13.87 23.39
N ASP A 475 18.05 -14.01 24.09
CA ASP A 475 19.27 -14.63 23.62
C ASP A 475 19.34 -16.05 24.21
N CYS A 476 19.22 -17.05 23.35
CA CYS A 476 19.30 -18.45 23.75
C CYS A 476 20.74 -18.83 24.15
N CYS A 477 21.74 -18.08 23.70
CA CYS A 477 23.15 -18.25 24.07
C CYS A 477 23.45 -17.79 25.49
N LEU A 478 22.56 -17.02 26.12
CA LEU A 478 22.64 -16.67 27.54
C LEU A 478 21.98 -17.71 28.45
N TRP A 479 21.34 -18.74 27.89
CA TRP A 479 20.73 -19.80 28.70
C TRP A 479 21.84 -20.70 29.24
N ASP A 480 21.88 -20.90 30.56
CA ASP A 480 22.95 -21.68 31.19
C ASP A 480 22.97 -23.12 30.66
N GLY A 481 24.13 -23.55 30.14
CA GLY A 481 24.32 -24.84 29.48
C GLY A 481 24.02 -24.86 27.98
N VAL A 482 23.77 -23.71 27.36
CA VAL A 482 23.66 -23.56 25.91
C VAL A 482 24.97 -23.07 25.30
N GLU A 483 25.55 -23.85 24.39
CA GLU A 483 26.71 -23.45 23.60
C GLU A 483 26.25 -23.04 22.20
N CYS A 484 26.37 -21.75 21.89
CA CYS A 484 26.15 -21.22 20.55
C CYS A 484 27.47 -21.15 19.79
N ASP A 485 27.39 -21.23 18.47
CA ASP A 485 28.53 -20.98 17.60
C ASP A 485 28.93 -19.50 17.63
N ASP A 486 30.21 -19.23 17.94
CA ASP A 486 30.76 -17.87 18.11
C ASP A 486 30.71 -17.00 16.83
N GLY A 487 30.54 -17.62 15.65
CA GLY A 487 30.48 -16.92 14.37
C GLY A 487 29.06 -16.59 13.90
N THR A 488 28.07 -17.35 14.34
CA THR A 488 26.67 -17.25 13.91
C THR A 488 25.72 -16.83 15.03
N GLY A 489 26.12 -16.99 16.30
CA GLY A 489 25.25 -16.71 17.46
C GLY A 489 24.07 -17.69 17.57
N HIS A 490 24.16 -18.86 16.92
CA HIS A 490 23.09 -19.84 16.81
C HIS A 490 23.44 -21.18 17.48
N TRP A 491 22.39 -21.94 17.83
CA TRP A 491 22.50 -23.29 18.39
C TRP A 491 22.80 -24.30 17.28
N PRO A 492 23.99 -24.95 17.25
CA PRO A 492 24.40 -25.70 16.06
C PRO A 492 23.75 -27.07 15.85
N ASN A 493 22.93 -27.63 16.77
CA ASN A 493 22.52 -29.04 16.61
C ASN A 493 21.24 -29.53 17.35
N PRO A 494 20.14 -29.89 16.65
CA PRO A 494 18.98 -30.57 17.26
C PRO A 494 19.17 -32.08 17.46
N THR A 495 20.30 -32.66 17.00
CA THR A 495 20.53 -34.13 17.02
C THR A 495 21.79 -34.56 17.78
N GLY A 496 22.54 -33.62 18.33
CA GLY A 496 23.74 -33.89 19.12
C GLY A 496 23.43 -33.94 20.61
N ASN A 497 23.79 -35.02 21.27
CA ASN A 497 23.75 -35.13 22.73
C ASN A 497 24.40 -33.89 23.38
N LEU A 498 23.63 -33.15 24.18
CA LEU A 498 24.19 -32.23 25.15
C LEU A 498 25.02 -33.02 26.14
N TYR A 499 26.34 -32.93 26.04
CA TYR A 499 27.24 -33.48 27.04
C TYR A 499 27.15 -32.61 28.30
N ALA A 500 26.25 -32.98 29.22
CA ALA A 500 26.39 -32.55 30.60
C ALA A 500 27.66 -33.22 31.14
N ASN A 501 28.78 -32.49 31.12
CA ASN A 501 30.05 -32.96 31.65
C ASN A 501 29.86 -33.25 33.16
N PRO A 502 29.94 -34.51 33.61
CA PRO A 502 29.73 -34.86 35.01
C PRO A 502 31.06 -34.73 35.75
N VAL A 503 31.55 -33.50 35.93
CA VAL A 503 32.76 -33.28 36.71
C VAL A 503 32.51 -32.09 37.64
N ASP A 504 31.96 -32.43 38.81
CA ASP A 504 32.21 -31.83 40.12
C ASP A 504 30.99 -32.01 41.03
N LEU A 505 30.67 -33.26 41.37
CA LEU A 505 29.81 -33.56 42.52
C LEU A 505 30.50 -34.63 43.39
N PRO A 506 30.72 -34.36 44.69
CA PRO A 506 31.30 -35.35 45.59
C PRO A 506 30.40 -36.58 45.69
N GLY A 507 31.03 -37.76 45.69
CA GLY A 507 30.38 -39.04 45.51
C GLY A 507 29.28 -39.36 46.53
N SER A 508 28.02 -39.24 46.11
CA SER A 508 26.89 -40.02 46.64
C SER A 508 25.57 -39.93 45.84
N VAL A 509 25.52 -39.32 44.65
CA VAL A 509 24.27 -39.25 43.86
C VAL A 509 24.46 -39.81 42.46
N LEU A 510 24.43 -41.13 42.36
CA LEU A 510 24.23 -41.88 41.12
C LEU A 510 22.85 -42.55 41.22
N GLN A 511 21.78 -41.81 40.92
CA GLN A 511 20.48 -42.40 40.61
C GLN A 511 19.84 -41.68 39.42
N SER A 512 19.93 -42.37 38.27
CA SER A 512 18.99 -42.38 37.13
C SER A 512 18.53 -41.04 36.55
N ILE A 513 19.27 -40.55 35.55
CA ILE A 513 18.68 -39.80 34.44
C ILE A 513 18.33 -40.85 33.36
N GLU A 514 17.08 -41.30 33.30
CA GLU A 514 16.58 -42.02 32.12
C GLU A 514 15.99 -41.00 31.15
N ALA A 515 16.70 -40.73 30.06
CA ALA A 515 16.07 -40.19 28.87
C ALA A 515 15.18 -41.28 28.25
N PRO A 516 13.94 -40.98 27.81
CA PRO A 516 13.20 -41.92 27.00
C PRO A 516 14.03 -42.20 25.74
N LYS A 517 14.34 -43.48 25.50
CA LYS A 517 14.91 -43.93 24.23
C LYS A 517 13.91 -43.60 23.11
N ALA A 518 14.43 -43.00 22.04
CA ALA A 518 13.71 -42.68 20.81
C ALA A 518 12.98 -43.91 20.23
#